data_AF-A0AAE0W4Q8-F1
#
_entry.id   AF-A0AAE0W4Q8-F1
#
_cell.length_a   1.000
_cell.length_b   1.000
_cell.length_c   1.000
_cell.angle_alpha   90.00
_cell.angle_beta   90.00
_cell.angle_gamma   90.00
#
_symmetry.space_group_name_H-M   'P 1'
#
loop_
_entity.id
_entity.type
_entity.pdbx_description
1 polymer ?
#
loop_
_entity_poly.entity_id
_entity_poly.type
_entity_poly.pdbx_seq_one_letter_code
_entity_poly.pdbx_strand_id
1 'polypeptide(L)'
;MDIRESSSNFDQFFPTFILTLRDFYLNLEVDGKPITSDKYFEDVCLEMQKEPDKKGHDNNMARQCIRDYFKTRKCFTFDRPGGTDVLRTLEDLEDSALSKEFLKDSKLFTDYVYNECPPKQLNNGQPVNGRRFVIIVEQYVDAIRNGGVPNVLGALAAMVMEENKRAVNESMKTYKSGMSENQITKEYENFRTQDQQASVEESQKALGKMDAEIKQKVADGRYHCRDGYKLYQKDMEKLKTDFCALTRLGSKKTDVLQKYLSDIANRGEIIMQADATLTQKEIEMEVERQRIADADRKIEAEKRLLEEQQRLLEEKNQRNKEALELMKQKQEKEIQNERDNLEKITEKRREEMERLANEGMLIEAERMKLNMEKAQKEIDEYKNEGSLSLLGRAAKGFIGKLKFW
;
A
#
# COMPACT_ATOMS: atom_id res chain seq x y z
N MET A 1 22.25 24.37 12.86
CA MET A 1 20.79 24.61 12.78
C MET A 1 20.29 24.52 14.21
N ASP A 2 19.84 25.65 14.75
CA ASP A 2 19.55 25.81 16.17
C ASP A 2 18.34 24.92 16.55
N ILE A 3 18.49 24.09 17.59
CA ILE A 3 17.51 23.08 18.02
C ILE A 3 16.21 23.75 18.56
N ARG A 4 16.20 25.09 18.64
CA ARG A 4 15.13 25.91 19.20
C ARG A 4 14.00 26.24 18.22
N GLU A 5 14.14 25.98 16.92
CA GLU A 5 13.15 26.40 15.92
C GLU A 5 12.11 25.33 15.52
N SER A 6 12.25 24.07 15.95
CA SER A 6 11.32 22.99 15.55
C SER A 6 10.51 22.35 16.69
N SER A 7 10.49 22.95 17.89
CA SER A 7 9.79 22.39 19.05
C SER A 7 8.26 22.42 18.92
N SER A 8 7.73 23.16 17.95
CA SER A 8 6.31 23.51 17.83
C SER A 8 5.38 22.38 17.37
N ASN A 9 5.83 21.13 17.20
CA ASN A 9 4.98 20.00 16.76
C ASN A 9 5.35 18.64 17.40
N PHE A 10 6.16 18.63 18.46
CA PHE A 10 6.56 17.36 19.08
C PHE A 10 5.60 16.86 20.16
N ASP A 11 4.82 17.74 20.77
CA ASP A 11 3.83 17.42 21.82
C ASP A 11 2.87 16.28 21.44
N GLN A 12 2.54 16.12 20.15
CA GLN A 12 1.72 15.02 19.65
C GLN A 12 2.32 13.61 19.83
N PHE A 13 3.64 13.50 20.02
CA PHE A 13 4.34 12.21 20.14
C PHE A 13 4.60 11.80 21.60
N PHE A 14 4.50 12.74 22.53
CA PHE A 14 4.84 12.52 23.93
C PHE A 14 3.69 11.83 24.66
N PRO A 15 4.00 10.91 25.61
CA PRO A 15 3.00 10.17 26.35
C PRO A 15 2.28 11.04 27.39
N THR A 16 1.30 10.47 28.06
CA THR A 16 0.84 11.00 29.36
C THR A 16 2.02 11.01 30.33
N PHE A 17 2.27 12.15 30.98
CA PHE A 17 3.27 12.26 32.04
C PHE A 17 2.60 12.02 33.39
N ILE A 18 3.03 10.97 34.09
CA ILE A 18 2.52 10.65 35.42
C ILE A 18 3.64 10.93 36.43
N LEU A 19 3.42 11.89 37.33
CA LEU A 19 4.29 12.14 38.47
C LEU A 19 3.82 11.29 39.66
N THR A 20 4.71 10.45 40.18
CA THR A 20 4.46 9.67 41.40
C THR A 20 5.31 10.23 42.54
N LEU A 21 4.67 10.86 43.52
CA LEU A 21 5.32 11.40 44.71
C LEU A 21 5.28 10.36 45.82
N ARG A 22 6.44 9.77 46.11
CA ARG A 22 6.60 8.72 47.14
C ARG A 22 6.85 9.35 48.51
N ASP A 23 6.43 8.65 49.56
CA ASP A 23 6.57 9.07 50.96
C ASP A 23 6.04 10.49 51.18
N PHE A 24 4.87 10.79 50.62
CA PHE A 24 4.29 12.13 50.62
C PHE A 24 3.75 12.47 52.02
N TYR A 25 4.24 13.56 52.61
CA TYR A 25 3.91 13.94 54.00
C TYR A 25 3.23 15.31 54.12
N LEU A 26 2.95 15.97 52.99
CA LEU A 26 2.24 17.25 52.99
C LEU A 26 0.73 17.01 52.99
N ASN A 27 -0.01 17.83 53.72
CA ASN A 27 -1.45 17.90 53.53
C ASN A 27 -1.72 18.54 52.16
N LEU A 28 -2.56 17.90 51.35
CA LEU A 28 -3.01 18.44 50.06
C LEU A 28 -4.01 19.58 50.28
N GLU A 29 -3.52 20.70 50.81
CA GLU A 29 -4.30 21.88 51.13
C GLU A 29 -3.59 23.15 50.64
N VAL A 30 -4.37 24.07 50.06
CA VAL A 30 -3.95 25.42 49.69
C VAL A 30 -4.99 26.39 50.23
N ASP A 31 -4.55 27.42 50.96
CA ASP A 31 -5.42 28.37 51.66
C ASP A 31 -6.49 27.72 52.56
N GLY A 32 -6.11 26.61 53.21
CA GLY A 32 -7.00 25.83 54.09
C GLY A 32 -8.10 25.05 53.36
N LYS A 33 -8.04 24.96 52.03
CA LYS A 33 -8.98 24.16 51.22
C LYS A 33 -8.28 22.91 50.69
N PRO A 34 -8.93 21.73 50.77
CA PRO A 34 -8.38 20.51 50.21
C PRO A 34 -8.29 20.60 48.69
N ILE A 35 -7.17 20.14 48.14
CA ILE A 35 -6.90 20.03 46.71
C ILE A 35 -6.60 18.58 46.34
N THR A 36 -6.72 18.24 45.06
CA THR A 36 -6.30 16.93 44.55
C THR A 36 -4.79 16.91 44.31
N SER A 37 -4.18 15.73 44.23
CA SER A 37 -2.78 15.57 43.81
C SER A 37 -2.52 16.16 42.42
N ASP A 38 -3.48 16.04 41.50
CA ASP A 38 -3.43 16.68 40.18
C ASP A 38 -3.35 18.21 40.28
N LYS A 39 -4.20 18.83 41.11
CA LYS A 39 -4.14 20.28 41.36
C LYS A 39 -2.83 20.68 42.05
N TYR A 40 -2.34 19.88 42.99
CA TYR A 40 -1.04 20.12 43.60
C TYR A 40 0.09 20.13 42.56
N PHE A 41 0.04 19.23 41.59
CA PHE A 41 1.04 19.23 40.52
C PHE A 41 0.90 20.43 39.57
N GLU A 42 -0.30 20.70 39.08
CA GLU A 42 -0.52 21.77 38.09
C GLU A 42 -0.38 23.17 38.69
N ASP A 43 -0.98 23.40 39.86
CA ASP A 43 -1.16 24.73 40.45
C ASP A 43 -0.04 25.10 41.43
N VAL A 44 0.69 24.12 41.98
CA VAL A 44 1.78 24.38 42.95
C VAL A 44 3.15 24.00 42.40
N CYS A 45 3.31 22.78 41.88
CA CYS A 45 4.63 22.30 41.44
C CYS A 45 5.08 22.97 40.12
N LEU A 46 4.13 23.13 39.19
CA LEU A 46 4.38 23.69 37.88
C LEU A 46 4.18 25.21 37.82
N GLU A 47 3.78 25.87 38.91
CA GLU A 47 3.64 27.32 38.98
C GLU A 47 4.98 28.01 38.65
N MET A 48 4.92 28.98 37.76
CA MET A 48 6.09 29.75 37.35
C MET A 48 6.41 30.86 38.33
N GLN A 49 7.69 31.07 38.59
CA GLN A 49 8.13 32.24 39.35
C GLN A 49 8.08 33.49 38.46
N LYS A 50 7.39 34.55 38.91
CA LYS A 50 7.18 35.80 38.15
C LYS A 50 8.45 36.62 37.94
N GLU A 51 9.29 36.69 38.97
CA GLU A 51 10.56 37.42 38.96
C GLU A 51 11.69 36.46 39.34
N PRO A 52 12.01 35.49 38.46
CA PRO A 52 12.97 34.45 38.79
C PRO A 52 14.39 35.01 38.84
N ASP A 53 15.16 34.61 39.86
CA ASP A 53 16.61 34.69 39.80
C ASP A 53 17.15 33.69 38.76
N LYS A 54 18.48 33.58 38.61
CA LYS A 54 19.08 32.65 37.63
C LYS A 54 18.60 31.21 37.83
N LYS A 55 18.49 30.74 39.08
CA LYS A 55 18.04 29.38 39.39
C LYS A 55 16.53 29.23 39.17
N GLY A 56 15.77 30.27 39.48
CA GLY A 56 14.35 30.38 39.16
C GLY A 56 14.08 30.30 37.67
N HIS A 57 14.96 30.87 36.84
CA HIS A 57 14.85 30.81 35.39
C HIS A 57 15.05 29.37 34.90
N ASP A 58 16.06 28.66 35.39
CA ASP A 58 16.29 27.26 35.06
C ASP A 58 15.11 26.36 35.52
N ASN A 59 14.54 26.63 36.70
CA ASN A 59 13.36 25.93 37.19
C ASN A 59 12.12 26.21 36.33
N ASN A 60 11.88 27.46 35.96
CA ASN A 60 10.77 27.83 35.07
C ASN A 60 10.94 27.18 33.69
N MET A 61 12.16 27.10 33.16
CA MET A 61 12.43 26.37 31.92
C MET A 61 12.05 24.89 32.04
N ALA A 62 12.42 24.23 33.15
CA ALA A 62 12.04 22.83 33.38
C ALA A 62 10.52 22.64 33.48
N ARG A 63 9.83 23.51 34.23
CA ARG A 63 8.36 23.52 34.33
C ARG A 63 7.71 23.74 32.97
N GLN A 64 8.25 24.67 32.18
CA GLN A 64 7.76 24.99 30.85
C GLN A 64 7.92 23.79 29.92
N CYS A 65 9.08 23.12 29.94
CA CYS A 65 9.29 21.90 29.16
C CYS A 65 8.26 20.82 29.51
N ILE A 66 7.92 20.65 30.80
CA ILE A 66 6.89 19.68 31.20
C ILE A 66 5.52 20.07 30.63
N ARG A 67 5.13 21.35 30.76
CA ARG A 67 3.86 21.89 30.23
C ARG A 67 3.77 21.83 28.69
N ASP A 68 4.89 22.08 28.03
CA ASP A 68 5.00 22.13 26.57
C ASP A 68 4.99 20.74 25.94
N TYR A 69 5.80 19.81 26.46
CA TYR A 69 5.93 18.48 25.84
C TYR A 69 4.82 17.52 26.23
N PHE A 70 4.33 17.57 27.47
CA PHE A 70 3.38 16.57 27.97
C PHE A 70 2.01 17.19 28.17
N LYS A 71 1.11 17.08 27.19
CA LYS A 71 -0.22 17.73 27.25
C LYS A 71 -1.21 17.06 28.18
N THR A 72 -1.01 15.78 28.48
CA THR A 72 -1.78 15.07 29.48
C THR A 72 -0.85 14.74 30.62
N ARG A 73 -1.22 15.20 31.81
CA ARG A 73 -0.43 15.09 33.03
C ARG A 73 -1.30 14.59 34.16
N LYS A 74 -0.72 13.76 35.02
CA LYS A 74 -1.35 13.23 36.22
C LYS A 74 -0.38 13.18 37.37
N CYS A 75 -0.90 13.26 38.57
CA CYS A 75 -0.12 13.18 39.79
C CYS A 75 -0.76 12.20 40.77
N PHE A 76 0.05 11.30 41.30
CA PHE A 76 -0.30 10.39 42.38
C PHE A 76 0.67 10.61 43.54
N THR A 77 0.11 10.70 44.74
CA THR A 77 0.84 10.76 45.99
C THR A 77 0.68 9.42 46.68
N PHE A 78 1.75 8.94 47.31
CA PHE A 78 1.77 7.66 48.00
C PHE A 78 2.21 7.88 49.43
N ASP A 79 1.39 7.43 50.37
CA ASP A 79 1.82 7.29 51.75
C ASP A 79 3.01 6.32 51.88
N ARG A 80 3.72 6.45 53.00
CA ARG A 80 4.87 5.59 53.25
C ARG A 80 4.40 4.13 53.42
N PRO A 81 4.99 3.15 52.71
CA PRO A 81 4.56 1.75 52.78
C PRO A 81 4.57 1.13 54.18
N GLY A 82 5.47 1.61 55.04
CA GLY A 82 5.59 1.18 56.44
C GLY A 82 6.84 1.74 57.12
N GLY A 83 7.19 1.15 58.26
CA GLY A 83 8.42 1.47 59.00
C GLY A 83 9.69 1.13 58.22
N THR A 84 10.85 1.58 58.73
CA THR A 84 12.15 1.31 58.09
C THR A 84 12.48 -0.19 58.00
N ASP A 85 12.01 -0.97 58.97
CA ASP A 85 12.09 -2.43 58.98
C ASP A 85 11.30 -3.05 57.83
N VAL A 86 10.04 -2.60 57.61
CA VAL A 86 9.21 -3.01 56.47
C VAL A 86 9.88 -2.67 55.13
N LEU A 87 10.42 -1.45 54.99
CA LEU A 87 11.08 -1.02 53.75
C LEU A 87 12.30 -1.85 53.35
N ARG A 88 13.00 -2.47 54.31
CA ARG A 88 14.19 -3.31 54.04
C ARG A 88 13.85 -4.65 53.41
N THR A 89 12.62 -5.13 53.59
CA THR A 89 12.16 -6.44 53.12
C THR A 89 10.93 -6.31 52.22
N LEU A 90 10.69 -5.12 51.65
CA LEU A 90 9.45 -4.77 50.96
C LEU A 90 9.08 -5.72 49.82
N GLU A 91 10.07 -6.26 49.11
CA GLU A 91 9.87 -7.18 47.98
C GLU A 91 9.32 -8.55 48.40
N ASP A 92 9.55 -8.97 49.66
CA ASP A 92 9.18 -10.28 50.18
C ASP A 92 7.92 -10.25 51.05
N LEU A 93 7.36 -9.06 51.31
CA LEU A 93 6.22 -8.88 52.20
C LEU A 93 4.89 -9.06 51.46
N GLU A 94 3.91 -9.65 52.16
CA GLU A 94 2.53 -9.62 51.72
C GLU A 94 1.92 -8.21 51.91
N ASP A 95 0.96 -7.86 51.04
CA ASP A 95 0.24 -6.58 51.12
C ASP A 95 -0.34 -6.30 52.51
N SER A 96 -0.74 -7.34 53.25
CA SER A 96 -1.29 -7.23 54.61
C SER A 96 -0.33 -6.59 55.62
N ALA A 97 0.98 -6.61 55.35
CA ALA A 97 2.02 -6.00 56.17
C ALA A 97 2.27 -4.52 55.84
N LEU A 98 1.64 -3.98 54.79
CA LEU A 98 1.82 -2.60 54.33
C LEU A 98 0.75 -1.66 54.92
N SER A 99 1.04 -0.36 54.92
CA SER A 99 0.05 0.68 55.27
C SER A 99 -1.20 0.55 54.38
N LYS A 100 -2.38 0.64 55.00
CA LYS A 100 -3.66 0.58 54.30
C LYS A 100 -3.83 1.74 53.33
N GLU A 101 -3.31 2.91 53.70
CA GLU A 101 -3.31 4.12 52.89
C GLU A 101 -2.40 3.94 51.67
N PHE A 102 -1.18 3.41 51.85
CA PHE A 102 -0.30 3.06 50.73
C PHE A 102 -0.94 2.06 49.76
N LEU A 103 -1.62 1.02 50.27
CA LEU A 103 -2.32 0.05 49.42
C LEU A 103 -3.46 0.70 48.64
N LYS A 104 -4.21 1.61 49.28
CA LYS A 104 -5.28 2.38 48.64
C LYS A 104 -4.73 3.27 47.51
N ASP A 105 -3.65 4.01 47.77
CA ASP A 105 -3.00 4.86 46.79
C ASP A 105 -2.43 4.05 45.63
N SER A 106 -1.79 2.92 45.94
CA SER A 106 -1.27 1.97 44.96
C SER A 106 -2.37 1.45 44.05
N LYS A 107 -3.51 1.07 44.62
CA LYS A 107 -4.67 0.62 43.84
C LYS A 107 -5.21 1.72 42.93
N LEU A 108 -5.37 2.94 43.43
CA LEU A 108 -5.84 4.08 42.64
C LEU A 108 -4.91 4.35 41.45
N PHE A 109 -3.59 4.31 41.67
CA PHE A 109 -2.60 4.44 40.61
C PHE A 109 -2.69 3.31 39.59
N THR A 110 -2.72 2.04 40.03
CA THR A 110 -2.78 0.91 39.11
C THR A 110 -4.08 0.90 38.31
N ASP A 111 -5.21 1.18 38.95
CA ASP A 111 -6.52 1.25 38.28
C ASP A 111 -6.51 2.35 37.21
N TYR A 112 -5.90 3.50 37.48
CA TYR A 112 -5.73 4.55 36.47
C TYR A 112 -4.83 4.09 35.31
N VAL A 113 -3.68 3.48 35.59
CA VAL A 113 -2.76 3.02 34.53
C VAL A 113 -3.42 1.95 33.65
N TYR A 114 -4.15 1.01 34.23
CA TYR A 114 -4.78 -0.07 33.46
C TYR A 114 -6.02 0.37 32.68
N ASN A 115 -6.82 1.29 33.24
CA ASN A 115 -8.13 1.64 32.65
C ASN A 115 -8.11 2.94 31.83
N GLU A 116 -7.24 3.90 32.17
CA GLU A 116 -7.28 5.25 31.60
C GLU A 116 -6.10 5.55 30.65
N CYS A 117 -4.96 4.86 30.79
CA CYS A 117 -3.82 5.11 29.91
C CYS A 117 -4.03 4.47 28.53
N PRO A 118 -4.02 5.26 27.44
CA PRO A 118 -4.19 4.70 26.11
C PRO A 118 -2.97 3.87 25.70
N PRO A 119 -3.14 2.85 24.83
CA PRO A 119 -2.00 2.19 24.21
C PRO A 119 -1.15 3.22 23.47
N LYS A 120 0.15 2.95 23.31
CA LYS A 120 1.01 3.84 22.52
C LYS A 120 0.43 3.99 21.11
N GLN A 121 0.27 5.23 20.66
CA GLN A 121 -0.30 5.56 19.34
C GLN A 121 0.69 6.36 18.48
N LEU A 122 0.46 6.30 17.17
CA LEU A 122 1.03 7.19 16.17
C LEU A 122 0.18 8.47 16.06
N ASN A 123 0.66 9.49 15.35
CA ASN A 123 -0.03 10.79 15.23
C ASN A 123 -1.44 10.70 14.63
N ASN A 124 -1.69 9.68 13.80
CA ASN A 124 -3.00 9.42 13.22
C ASN A 124 -3.90 8.57 14.14
N GLY A 125 -3.56 8.44 15.43
CA GLY A 125 -4.30 7.67 16.42
C GLY A 125 -4.14 6.15 16.31
N GLN A 126 -3.37 5.63 15.35
CA GLN A 126 -3.20 4.19 15.22
C GLN A 126 -2.33 3.61 16.33
N PRO A 127 -2.71 2.47 16.92
CA PRO A 127 -1.91 1.84 17.96
C PRO A 127 -0.59 1.29 17.42
N VAL A 128 0.46 1.39 18.23
CA VAL A 128 1.77 0.79 18.00
C VAL A 128 1.74 -0.62 18.57
N ASN A 129 1.64 -1.61 17.69
CA ASN A 129 1.78 -3.02 18.08
C ASN A 129 3.25 -3.44 18.18
N GLY A 130 3.52 -4.65 18.68
CA GLY A 130 4.89 -5.14 18.91
C GLY A 130 5.79 -5.07 17.67
N ARG A 131 5.26 -5.38 16.48
CA ARG A 131 6.04 -5.34 15.24
C ARG A 131 6.45 -3.93 14.85
N ARG A 132 5.53 -2.96 14.96
CA ARG A 132 5.83 -1.53 14.75
C ARG A 132 6.80 -1.02 15.80
N PHE A 133 6.65 -1.46 17.05
CA PHE A 133 7.49 -1.07 18.18
C PHE A 133 8.95 -1.49 17.99
N VAL A 134 9.20 -2.74 17.57
CA VAL A 134 10.56 -3.26 17.34
C VAL A 134 11.29 -2.40 16.31
N ILE A 135 10.64 -2.03 15.21
CA ILE A 135 11.27 -1.17 14.18
C ILE A 135 11.68 0.18 14.77
N ILE A 136 10.81 0.80 15.59
CA ILE A 136 11.13 2.08 16.24
C ILE A 136 12.32 1.93 17.21
N VAL A 137 12.34 0.85 17.99
CA VAL A 137 13.42 0.56 18.93
C VAL A 137 14.75 0.38 18.19
N GLU A 138 14.77 -0.42 17.13
CA GLU A 138 15.97 -0.63 16.30
C GLU A 138 16.51 0.70 15.76
N GLN A 139 15.64 1.54 15.17
CA GLN A 139 16.04 2.85 14.65
C GLN A 139 16.64 3.77 15.72
N TYR A 140 16.08 3.78 16.92
CA TYR A 140 16.60 4.59 18.02
C TYR A 140 17.92 4.05 18.57
N VAL A 141 18.02 2.74 18.78
CA VAL A 141 19.25 2.09 19.27
C VAL A 141 20.39 2.27 18.28
N ASP A 142 20.14 2.10 16.98
CA ASP A 142 21.13 2.32 15.93
C ASP A 142 21.58 3.78 15.86
N ALA A 143 20.66 4.73 15.99
CA ALA A 143 21.02 6.15 16.05
C ALA A 143 21.97 6.43 17.22
N ILE A 144 21.64 5.95 18.42
CA ILE A 144 22.46 6.12 19.64
C ILE A 144 23.82 5.46 19.46
N ARG A 145 23.85 4.22 18.99
CA ARG A 145 25.09 3.45 18.78
C ARG A 145 26.05 4.17 17.84
N ASN A 146 25.52 4.89 16.85
CA ASN A 146 26.31 5.64 15.88
C ASN A 146 26.61 7.09 16.32
N GLY A 147 26.36 7.44 17.58
CA GLY A 147 26.60 8.78 18.13
C GLY A 147 25.61 9.85 17.66
N GLY A 148 24.50 9.43 17.02
CA GLY A 148 23.42 10.30 16.58
C GLY A 148 22.34 10.51 17.64
N VAL A 149 21.47 11.50 17.41
CA VAL A 149 20.28 11.75 18.23
C VAL A 149 19.08 11.00 17.61
N PRO A 150 18.36 10.18 18.38
CA PRO A 150 17.12 9.54 17.91
C PRO A 150 16.13 10.55 17.32
N ASN A 151 15.63 10.26 16.12
CA ASN A 151 14.69 11.11 15.42
C ASN A 151 13.31 10.44 15.33
N VAL A 152 12.31 11.02 16.00
CA VAL A 152 10.95 10.49 16.06
C VAL A 152 10.31 10.36 14.67
N LEU A 153 10.43 11.40 13.83
CA LEU A 153 9.90 11.39 12.48
C LEU A 153 10.63 10.39 11.58
N GLY A 154 11.94 10.27 11.74
CA GLY A 154 12.75 9.30 11.01
C GLY A 154 12.37 7.86 11.32
N ALA A 155 12.25 7.52 12.62
CA ALA A 155 11.83 6.19 13.04
C ALA A 155 10.40 5.87 12.61
N LEU A 156 9.50 6.85 12.68
CA LEU A 156 8.14 6.72 12.17
C LEU A 156 8.12 6.44 10.66
N ALA A 157 8.89 7.19 9.87
CA ALA A 157 8.96 7.01 8.42
C ALA A 157 9.50 5.62 8.05
N ALA A 158 10.56 5.16 8.73
CA ALA A 158 11.11 3.81 8.54
C ALA A 158 10.06 2.72 8.84
N MET A 159 9.34 2.86 9.96
CA MET A 159 8.25 1.95 10.33
C MET A 159 7.14 1.93 9.26
N VAL A 160 6.70 3.10 8.78
CA VAL A 160 5.67 3.19 7.72
C VAL A 160 6.14 2.52 6.43
N MET A 161 7.39 2.72 6.03
CA MET A 161 7.94 2.07 4.82
C MET A 161 7.93 0.55 4.94
N GLU A 162 8.35 0.00 6.08
CA GLU A 162 8.40 -1.45 6.28
C GLU A 162 6.99 -2.06 6.38
N GLU A 163 6.05 -1.36 7.04
CA GLU A 163 4.63 -1.76 7.05
C GLU A 163 4.01 -1.77 5.65
N ASN A 164 4.27 -0.74 4.85
CA ASN A 164 3.76 -0.64 3.48
C ASN A 164 4.33 -1.74 2.59
N LYS A 165 5.65 -1.98 2.68
CA LYS A 165 6.32 -3.07 1.96
C LYS A 165 5.71 -4.41 2.31
N ARG A 166 5.47 -4.67 3.60
CA ARG A 166 4.81 -5.91 4.03
C ARG A 166 3.38 -6.01 3.51
N ALA A 167 2.58 -4.94 3.61
CA ALA A 167 1.21 -4.94 3.11
C ALA A 167 1.14 -5.26 1.61
N VAL A 168 2.06 -4.71 0.81
CA VAL A 168 2.20 -5.06 -0.62
C VAL A 168 2.52 -6.55 -0.78
N ASN A 169 3.49 -7.09 -0.04
CA ASN A 169 3.87 -8.50 -0.13
C ASN A 169 2.72 -9.44 0.25
N GLU A 170 1.97 -9.13 1.32
CA GLU A 170 0.79 -9.89 1.74
C GLU A 170 -0.32 -9.82 0.68
N SER A 171 -0.57 -8.63 0.13
CA SER A 171 -1.58 -8.43 -0.93
C SER A 171 -1.22 -9.21 -2.19
N MET A 172 0.05 -9.21 -2.59
CA MET A 172 0.55 -10.00 -3.71
C MET A 172 0.43 -11.49 -3.46
N LYS A 173 0.66 -11.95 -2.23
CA LYS A 173 0.47 -13.36 -1.86
C LYS A 173 -1.00 -13.76 -1.97
N THR A 174 -1.91 -12.98 -1.40
CA THR A 174 -3.35 -13.22 -1.50
C THR A 174 -3.84 -13.21 -2.94
N TYR A 175 -3.38 -12.25 -3.75
CA TYR A 175 -3.69 -12.21 -5.19
C TYR A 175 -3.21 -13.48 -5.91
N LYS A 176 -1.97 -13.91 -5.68
CA LYS A 176 -1.43 -15.13 -6.29
C LYS A 176 -2.21 -16.37 -5.86
N SER A 177 -2.53 -16.48 -4.57
CA SER A 177 -3.34 -17.58 -4.04
C SER A 177 -4.72 -17.61 -4.69
N GLY A 178 -5.46 -16.50 -4.71
CA GLY A 178 -6.78 -16.43 -5.34
C GLY A 178 -6.75 -16.69 -6.85
N MET A 179 -5.72 -16.22 -7.56
CA MET A 179 -5.51 -16.55 -8.97
C MET A 179 -5.20 -18.05 -9.18
N SER A 180 -4.46 -18.67 -8.28
CA SER A 180 -4.12 -20.10 -8.34
C SER A 180 -5.23 -21.04 -7.85
N GLU A 181 -6.11 -20.54 -6.97
CA GLU A 181 -7.30 -21.22 -6.43
C GLU A 181 -8.53 -21.04 -7.31
N ASN A 182 -8.44 -20.28 -8.41
CA ASN A 182 -9.48 -20.25 -9.42
C ASN A 182 -9.48 -21.62 -10.14
N GLN A 183 -10.09 -22.59 -9.47
CA GLN A 183 -10.26 -23.97 -9.91
C GLN A 183 -10.93 -24.00 -11.28
N ILE A 184 -11.82 -23.03 -11.53
CA ILE A 184 -12.45 -22.79 -12.83
C ILE A 184 -11.40 -22.52 -13.91
N THR A 185 -10.37 -21.69 -13.66
CA THR A 185 -9.34 -21.41 -14.67
C THR A 185 -8.49 -22.63 -14.96
N LYS A 186 -8.11 -23.39 -13.93
CA LYS A 186 -7.33 -24.65 -14.11
C LYS A 186 -8.13 -25.72 -14.83
N GLU A 187 -9.37 -25.96 -14.41
CA GLU A 187 -10.27 -26.93 -15.06
C GLU A 187 -10.62 -26.48 -16.48
N TYR A 188 -10.88 -25.18 -16.69
CA TYR A 188 -11.13 -24.61 -18.02
C TYR A 188 -9.92 -24.77 -18.94
N GLU A 189 -8.70 -24.51 -18.46
CA GLU A 189 -7.47 -24.75 -19.24
C GLU A 189 -7.32 -26.23 -19.57
N ASN A 190 -7.55 -27.14 -18.62
CA ASN A 190 -7.52 -28.58 -18.87
C ASN A 190 -8.56 -29.02 -19.91
N PHE A 191 -9.82 -28.62 -19.77
CA PHE A 191 -10.89 -28.91 -20.74
C PHE A 191 -10.59 -28.30 -22.11
N ARG A 192 -10.06 -27.08 -22.16
CA ARG A 192 -9.67 -26.42 -23.40
C ARG A 192 -8.54 -27.17 -24.09
N THR A 193 -7.53 -27.64 -23.36
CA THR A 193 -6.44 -28.44 -23.94
C THR A 193 -6.95 -29.77 -24.48
N GLN A 194 -7.82 -30.45 -23.74
CA GLN A 194 -8.43 -31.71 -24.19
C GLN A 194 -9.33 -31.51 -25.42
N ASP A 195 -10.18 -30.48 -25.45
CA ASP A 195 -11.00 -30.12 -26.61
C ASP A 195 -10.12 -29.83 -27.84
N GLN A 196 -9.05 -29.05 -27.67
CA GLN A 196 -8.13 -28.74 -28.75
C GLN A 196 -7.43 -30.00 -29.28
N GLN A 197 -6.98 -30.90 -28.40
CA GLN A 197 -6.34 -32.17 -28.80
C GLN A 197 -7.32 -33.07 -29.55
N ALA A 198 -8.51 -33.31 -28.99
CA ALA A 198 -9.54 -34.13 -29.63
C ALA A 198 -9.96 -33.54 -30.98
N SER A 199 -10.12 -32.21 -31.07
CA SER A 199 -10.42 -31.49 -32.30
C SER A 199 -9.34 -31.69 -33.37
N VAL A 200 -8.06 -31.64 -32.98
CA VAL A 200 -6.95 -31.90 -33.91
C VAL A 200 -6.96 -33.33 -34.40
N GLU A 201 -7.09 -34.30 -33.50
CA GLU A 201 -7.07 -35.73 -33.84
C GLU A 201 -8.24 -36.12 -34.76
N GLU A 202 -9.46 -35.69 -34.43
CA GLU A 202 -10.64 -35.98 -35.26
C GLU A 202 -10.57 -35.28 -36.61
N SER A 203 -10.10 -34.04 -36.66
CA SER A 203 -9.90 -33.28 -37.90
C SER A 203 -8.89 -33.96 -38.82
N GLN A 204 -7.75 -34.39 -38.27
CA GLN A 204 -6.71 -35.11 -39.03
C GLN A 204 -7.24 -36.45 -39.56
N LYS A 205 -8.00 -37.19 -38.75
CA LYS A 205 -8.58 -38.46 -39.14
C LYS A 205 -9.64 -38.30 -40.25
N ALA A 206 -10.47 -37.27 -40.16
CA ALA A 206 -11.47 -36.95 -41.18
C ALA A 206 -10.80 -36.53 -42.50
N LEU A 207 -9.81 -35.64 -42.45
CA LEU A 207 -9.01 -35.23 -43.62
C LEU A 207 -8.30 -36.42 -44.26
N GLY A 208 -7.68 -37.28 -43.46
CA GLY A 208 -6.97 -38.45 -43.97
C GLY A 208 -7.88 -39.40 -44.75
N LYS A 209 -9.14 -39.57 -44.32
CA LYS A 209 -10.14 -40.37 -45.04
C LYS A 209 -10.57 -39.71 -46.35
N MET A 210 -10.80 -38.40 -46.34
CA MET A 210 -11.22 -37.65 -47.54
C MET A 210 -10.11 -37.54 -48.58
N ASP A 211 -8.86 -37.36 -48.15
CA ASP A 211 -7.68 -37.29 -49.03
C ASP A 211 -7.24 -38.67 -49.55
N ALA A 212 -7.69 -39.77 -48.95
CA ALA A 212 -7.33 -41.11 -49.42
C ALA A 212 -7.73 -41.34 -50.89
N GLU A 213 -8.93 -40.88 -51.28
CA GLU A 213 -9.41 -40.99 -52.66
C GLU A 213 -8.56 -40.14 -53.62
N ILE A 214 -8.19 -38.93 -53.21
CA ILE A 214 -7.35 -38.03 -54.02
C ILE A 214 -5.93 -38.60 -54.15
N LYS A 215 -5.34 -39.07 -53.05
CA LYS A 215 -4.02 -39.75 -53.06
C LYS A 215 -4.01 -40.95 -54.00
N GLN A 216 -5.06 -41.76 -53.99
CA GLN A 216 -5.18 -42.90 -54.89
C GLN A 216 -5.28 -42.45 -56.35
N LYS A 217 -6.11 -41.46 -56.67
CA LYS A 217 -6.21 -40.89 -58.03
C LYS A 217 -4.88 -40.26 -58.50
N VAL A 218 -4.10 -39.66 -57.60
CA VAL A 218 -2.74 -39.17 -57.89
C VAL A 218 -1.79 -40.33 -58.19
N ALA A 219 -1.77 -41.38 -57.36
CA ALA A 219 -0.92 -42.55 -57.55
C ALA A 219 -1.24 -43.32 -58.83
N ASP A 220 -2.53 -43.43 -59.18
CA ASP A 220 -3.02 -44.03 -60.41
C ASP A 220 -2.74 -43.16 -61.67
N GLY A 221 -2.14 -41.97 -61.50
CA GLY A 221 -1.83 -41.07 -62.60
C GLY A 221 -3.04 -40.40 -63.25
N ARG A 222 -4.24 -40.48 -62.65
CA ARG A 222 -5.49 -40.00 -63.28
C ARG A 222 -5.56 -38.49 -63.51
N TYR A 223 -4.73 -37.72 -62.79
CA TYR A 223 -4.60 -36.28 -62.98
C TYR A 223 -3.52 -35.90 -64.02
N HIS A 224 -2.79 -36.86 -64.59
CA HIS A 224 -1.78 -36.65 -65.64
C HIS A 224 -2.40 -36.81 -67.05
N CYS A 225 -3.51 -36.11 -67.27
CA CYS A 225 -4.24 -36.09 -68.53
C CYS A 225 -4.64 -34.65 -68.88
N ARG A 226 -5.14 -34.41 -70.08
CA ARG A 226 -5.60 -33.08 -70.53
C ARG A 226 -6.70 -32.55 -69.60
N ASP A 227 -6.56 -31.33 -69.11
CA ASP A 227 -7.40 -30.71 -68.06
C ASP A 227 -7.38 -31.43 -66.70
N GLY A 228 -6.35 -32.24 -66.43
CA GLY A 228 -6.17 -32.99 -65.20
C GLY A 228 -6.00 -32.10 -63.96
N TYR A 229 -5.40 -30.92 -64.11
CA TYR A 229 -5.29 -29.96 -63.00
C TYR A 229 -6.65 -29.35 -62.62
N LYS A 230 -7.53 -29.07 -63.60
CA LYS A 230 -8.89 -28.59 -63.33
C LYS A 230 -9.73 -29.65 -62.60
N LEU A 231 -9.53 -30.92 -62.94
CA LEU A 231 -10.15 -32.03 -62.23
C LEU A 231 -9.63 -32.14 -60.78
N TYR A 232 -8.32 -31.99 -60.57
CA TYR A 232 -7.71 -31.94 -59.22
C TYR A 232 -8.22 -30.77 -58.39
N GLN A 233 -8.35 -29.58 -58.97
CA GLN A 233 -8.93 -28.41 -58.32
C GLN A 233 -10.38 -28.66 -57.91
N LYS A 234 -11.20 -29.25 -58.79
CA LYS A 234 -12.59 -29.57 -58.48
C LYS A 234 -12.71 -30.57 -57.33
N ASP A 235 -11.90 -31.63 -57.33
CA ASP A 235 -11.86 -32.61 -56.25
C ASP A 235 -11.35 -31.98 -54.93
N MET A 236 -10.39 -31.05 -55.01
CA MET A 236 -9.86 -30.35 -53.84
C MET A 236 -10.83 -29.32 -53.26
N GLU A 237 -11.56 -28.58 -54.10
CA GLU A 237 -12.62 -27.65 -53.67
C GLU A 237 -13.80 -28.40 -53.07
N LYS A 238 -14.15 -29.57 -53.63
CA LYS A 238 -15.12 -30.46 -53.00
C LYS A 238 -14.64 -30.94 -51.62
N LEU A 239 -13.39 -31.38 -51.49
CA LEU A 239 -12.81 -31.77 -50.19
C LEU A 239 -12.85 -30.61 -49.18
N LYS A 240 -12.47 -29.40 -49.59
CA LYS A 240 -12.55 -28.21 -48.72
C LYS A 240 -13.98 -27.92 -48.29
N THR A 241 -14.93 -27.97 -49.22
CA THR A 241 -16.34 -27.68 -48.95
C THR A 241 -16.96 -28.72 -48.02
N ASP A 242 -16.77 -30.01 -48.31
CA ASP A 242 -17.27 -31.12 -47.50
C ASP A 242 -16.62 -31.12 -46.11
N PHE A 243 -15.32 -30.85 -46.02
CA PHE A 243 -14.62 -30.71 -44.75
C PHE A 243 -15.13 -29.49 -43.97
N CYS A 244 -15.30 -28.34 -44.60
CA CYS A 244 -15.87 -27.13 -44.00
C CYS A 244 -17.31 -27.34 -43.53
N ALA A 245 -18.10 -28.18 -44.20
CA ALA A 245 -19.46 -28.53 -43.80
C ALA A 245 -19.53 -29.41 -42.53
N LEU A 246 -18.45 -30.11 -42.15
CA LEU A 246 -18.43 -30.94 -40.94
C LEU A 246 -18.48 -30.09 -39.66
N THR A 247 -19.62 -30.05 -38.98
CA THR A 247 -19.83 -29.20 -37.80
C THR A 247 -19.21 -29.75 -36.51
N ARG A 248 -18.79 -31.02 -36.46
CA ARG A 248 -18.37 -31.73 -35.23
C ARG A 248 -16.86 -31.77 -34.97
N LEU A 249 -16.04 -31.04 -35.73
CA LEU A 249 -14.57 -31.18 -35.68
C LEU A 249 -13.85 -30.24 -34.68
N GLY A 250 -14.59 -29.41 -33.95
CA GLY A 250 -14.05 -28.61 -32.83
C GLY A 250 -13.23 -27.37 -33.23
N SER A 251 -12.60 -26.76 -32.22
CA SER A 251 -11.99 -25.42 -32.28
C SER A 251 -10.72 -25.31 -33.14
N LYS A 252 -10.04 -26.43 -33.45
CA LYS A 252 -8.78 -26.48 -34.23
C LYS A 252 -8.95 -26.94 -35.67
N LYS A 253 -10.19 -27.16 -36.12
CA LYS A 253 -10.54 -27.60 -37.49
C LYS A 253 -9.86 -26.76 -38.59
N THR A 254 -9.92 -25.43 -38.48
CA THR A 254 -9.37 -24.50 -39.47
C THR A 254 -7.85 -24.55 -39.52
N ASP A 255 -7.20 -24.61 -38.35
CA ASP A 255 -5.74 -24.66 -38.23
C ASP A 255 -5.19 -25.95 -38.86
N VAL A 256 -5.87 -27.09 -38.61
CA VAL A 256 -5.51 -28.39 -39.19
C VAL A 256 -5.71 -28.40 -40.71
N LEU A 257 -6.83 -27.85 -41.21
CA LEU A 257 -7.06 -27.74 -42.65
C LEU A 257 -5.99 -26.87 -43.32
N GLN A 258 -5.64 -25.73 -42.71
CA GLN A 258 -4.65 -24.81 -43.24
C GLN A 258 -3.27 -25.47 -43.31
N LYS A 259 -2.86 -26.17 -42.24
CA LYS A 259 -1.61 -26.94 -42.23
C LYS A 259 -1.60 -28.01 -43.33
N TYR A 260 -2.68 -28.78 -43.44
CA TYR A 260 -2.81 -29.81 -44.47
C TYR A 260 -2.70 -29.22 -45.89
N LEU A 261 -3.41 -28.12 -46.17
CA LEU A 261 -3.34 -27.43 -47.47
C LEU A 261 -1.93 -26.94 -47.79
N SER A 262 -1.18 -26.47 -46.79
CA SER A 262 0.24 -26.11 -46.94
C SER A 262 1.11 -27.33 -47.27
N ASP A 263 0.89 -28.46 -46.58
CA ASP A 263 1.66 -29.69 -46.79
C ASP A 263 1.42 -30.29 -48.19
N ILE A 264 0.23 -30.09 -48.77
CA ILE A 264 -0.11 -30.56 -50.12
C ILE A 264 0.06 -29.50 -51.22
N ALA A 265 0.58 -28.31 -50.90
CA ALA A 265 0.75 -27.22 -51.87
C ALA A 265 1.66 -27.64 -53.04
N ASN A 266 2.80 -28.27 -52.73
CA ASN A 266 3.75 -28.79 -53.71
C ASN A 266 3.12 -29.87 -54.61
N ARG A 267 2.14 -30.65 -54.10
CA ARG A 267 1.42 -31.67 -54.89
C ARG A 267 0.58 -31.03 -56.00
N GLY A 268 -0.07 -29.90 -55.70
CA GLY A 268 -0.82 -29.13 -56.68
C GLY A 268 0.09 -28.53 -57.76
N GLU A 269 1.26 -28.01 -57.37
CA GLU A 269 2.24 -27.45 -58.30
C GLU A 269 2.81 -28.50 -59.28
N ILE A 270 3.12 -29.71 -58.80
CA ILE A 270 3.63 -30.80 -59.66
C ILE A 270 2.58 -31.23 -60.69
N ILE A 271 1.30 -31.34 -60.29
CA ILE A 271 0.20 -31.71 -61.20
C ILE A 271 -0.07 -30.58 -62.20
N MET A 272 0.06 -29.32 -61.78
CA MET A 272 -0.07 -28.15 -62.65
C MET A 272 1.03 -28.09 -63.72
N GLN A 273 2.28 -28.41 -63.37
CA GLN A 273 3.42 -28.43 -64.30
C GLN A 273 3.35 -29.60 -65.30
N ALA A 274 2.67 -30.68 -64.96
CA ALA A 274 2.48 -31.84 -65.83
C ALA A 274 1.33 -31.69 -66.84
N ASP A 275 0.39 -30.76 -66.61
CA ASP A 275 -0.74 -30.49 -67.49
C ASP A 275 -0.33 -29.54 -68.63
N ALA A 276 0.01 -30.11 -69.79
CA ALA A 276 0.51 -29.39 -70.98
C ALA A 276 -0.52 -28.45 -71.67
N THR A 277 -1.72 -28.26 -71.11
CA THR A 277 -2.81 -27.47 -71.72
C THR A 277 -3.19 -26.19 -71.01
N LEU A 278 -2.58 -25.89 -69.85
CA LEU A 278 -2.78 -24.61 -69.17
C LEU A 278 -1.97 -23.52 -69.85
N THR A 279 -2.65 -22.49 -70.37
CA THR A 279 -1.99 -21.31 -70.90
C THR A 279 -1.38 -20.50 -69.75
N GLN A 280 -0.13 -20.03 -69.91
CA GLN A 280 0.62 -19.27 -68.89
C GLN A 280 -0.21 -18.17 -68.16
N LYS A 281 -1.12 -17.50 -68.88
CA LYS A 281 -2.02 -16.46 -68.34
C LYS A 281 -3.05 -16.97 -67.32
N GLU A 282 -3.54 -18.20 -67.47
CA GLU A 282 -4.54 -18.76 -66.55
C GLU A 282 -3.88 -19.16 -65.22
N ILE A 283 -2.63 -19.64 -65.28
CA ILE A 283 -1.80 -19.90 -64.09
C ILE A 283 -1.52 -18.57 -63.36
N GLU A 284 -1.15 -17.52 -64.09
CA GLU A 284 -0.89 -16.19 -63.50
C GLU A 284 -2.12 -15.57 -62.83
N MET A 285 -3.30 -15.65 -63.45
CA MET A 285 -4.54 -15.11 -62.85
C MET A 285 -4.95 -15.85 -61.58
N GLU A 286 -4.76 -17.17 -61.52
CA GLU A 286 -5.12 -17.96 -60.34
C GLU A 286 -4.14 -17.73 -59.18
N VAL A 287 -2.84 -17.62 -59.48
CA VAL A 287 -1.83 -17.23 -58.49
C VAL A 287 -2.13 -15.85 -57.91
N GLU A 288 -2.56 -14.90 -58.74
CA GLU A 288 -2.91 -13.55 -58.27
C GLU A 288 -4.20 -13.53 -57.43
N ARG A 289 -5.20 -14.35 -57.77
CA ARG A 289 -6.40 -14.52 -56.92
C ARG A 289 -6.06 -15.08 -55.54
N GLN A 290 -5.16 -16.06 -55.47
CA GLN A 290 -4.70 -16.61 -54.19
C GLN A 290 -3.96 -15.55 -53.37
N ARG A 291 -3.11 -14.71 -54.02
CA ARG A 291 -2.43 -13.59 -53.34
C ARG A 291 -3.41 -12.58 -52.75
N ILE A 292 -4.46 -12.21 -53.48
CA ILE A 292 -5.49 -11.27 -52.98
C ILE A 292 -6.23 -11.89 -51.79
N ALA A 293 -6.69 -13.13 -51.91
CA ALA A 293 -7.38 -13.81 -50.81
C ALA A 293 -6.51 -13.97 -49.55
N ASP A 294 -5.20 -14.24 -49.73
CA ASP A 294 -4.27 -14.33 -48.61
C ASP A 294 -3.92 -12.95 -48.02
N ALA A 295 -3.92 -11.88 -48.83
CA ALA A 295 -3.77 -10.50 -48.35
C ALA A 295 -5.00 -10.08 -47.52
N ASP A 296 -6.22 -10.35 -48.00
CA ASP A 296 -7.46 -10.04 -47.29
C ASP A 296 -7.53 -10.78 -45.93
N ARG A 297 -7.12 -12.05 -45.90
CA ARG A 297 -7.02 -12.82 -44.64
C ARG A 297 -6.02 -12.21 -43.66
N LYS A 298 -4.89 -11.71 -44.14
CA LYS A 298 -3.89 -11.04 -43.29
C LYS A 298 -4.44 -9.74 -42.69
N ILE A 299 -5.09 -8.93 -43.51
CA ILE A 299 -5.73 -7.67 -43.06
C ILE A 299 -6.79 -7.96 -41.99
N GLU A 300 -7.64 -8.95 -42.20
CA GLU A 300 -8.68 -9.36 -41.25
C GLU A 300 -8.07 -9.85 -39.92
N ALA A 301 -6.98 -10.62 -39.98
CA ALA A 301 -6.27 -11.10 -38.80
C ALA A 301 -5.59 -9.96 -38.02
N GLU A 302 -4.96 -9.02 -38.71
CA GLU A 302 -4.37 -7.82 -38.10
C GLU A 302 -5.43 -6.94 -37.44
N LYS A 303 -6.59 -6.77 -38.08
CA LYS A 303 -7.71 -6.01 -37.51
C LYS A 303 -8.21 -6.62 -36.19
N ARG A 304 -8.37 -7.95 -36.14
CA ARG A 304 -8.76 -8.66 -34.91
C ARG A 304 -7.73 -8.49 -33.79
N LEU A 305 -6.44 -8.57 -34.13
CA LEU A 305 -5.37 -8.36 -33.16
C LEU A 305 -5.40 -6.93 -32.60
N LEU A 306 -5.65 -5.93 -33.45
CA LEU A 306 -5.76 -4.54 -33.05
C LEU A 306 -6.97 -4.30 -32.13
N GLU A 307 -8.13 -4.88 -32.47
CA GLU A 307 -9.33 -4.82 -31.63
C GLU A 307 -9.11 -5.47 -30.26
N GLU A 308 -8.41 -6.62 -30.20
CA GLU A 308 -8.05 -7.26 -28.94
C GLU A 308 -7.08 -6.41 -28.09
N GLN A 309 -6.08 -5.80 -28.73
CA GLN A 309 -5.15 -4.87 -28.06
C GLN A 309 -5.88 -3.63 -27.52
N GLN A 310 -6.85 -3.09 -28.26
CA GLN A 310 -7.67 -1.97 -27.80
C GLN A 310 -8.50 -2.34 -26.57
N ARG A 311 -9.15 -3.51 -26.59
CA ARG A 311 -9.94 -3.98 -25.43
C ARG A 311 -9.08 -4.14 -24.18
N LEU A 312 -7.88 -4.73 -24.30
CA LEU A 312 -6.94 -4.86 -23.19
C LEU A 312 -6.47 -3.50 -22.66
N LEU A 313 -6.27 -2.52 -23.55
CA LEU A 313 -5.91 -1.16 -23.15
C LEU A 313 -7.05 -0.47 -22.39
N GLU A 314 -8.30 -0.63 -22.84
CA GLU A 314 -9.48 -0.10 -22.15
C GLU A 314 -9.66 -0.71 -20.77
N GLU A 315 -9.54 -2.04 -20.64
CA GLU A 315 -9.58 -2.72 -19.34
C GLU A 315 -8.46 -2.23 -18.40
N LYS A 316 -7.24 -2.06 -18.92
CA LYS A 316 -6.12 -1.51 -18.16
C LYS A 316 -6.40 -0.07 -17.71
N ASN A 317 -6.97 0.76 -18.58
CA ASN A 317 -7.32 2.15 -18.26
C ASN A 317 -8.41 2.21 -17.18
N GLN A 318 -9.41 1.35 -17.27
CA GLN A 318 -10.48 1.26 -16.27
C GLN A 318 -9.92 0.85 -14.90
N ARG A 319 -9.08 -0.20 -14.84
CA ARG A 319 -8.39 -0.60 -13.60
C ARG A 319 -7.53 0.51 -13.01
N ASN A 320 -6.79 1.24 -13.85
CA ASN A 320 -5.99 2.37 -13.40
C ASN A 320 -6.85 3.51 -12.83
N LYS A 321 -8.02 3.76 -13.42
CA LYS A 321 -8.97 4.77 -12.94
C LYS A 321 -9.53 4.39 -11.57
N GLU A 322 -9.95 3.15 -11.38
CA GLU A 322 -10.43 2.62 -10.09
C GLU A 322 -9.34 2.69 -9.02
N ALA A 323 -8.10 2.32 -9.35
CA ALA A 323 -6.97 2.43 -8.44
C ALA A 323 -6.68 3.89 -8.03
N LEU A 324 -6.80 4.84 -8.97
CA LEU A 324 -6.63 6.27 -8.71
C LEU A 324 -7.74 6.82 -7.81
N GLU A 325 -9.00 6.42 -8.03
CA GLU A 325 -10.13 6.80 -7.17
C GLU A 325 -9.95 6.28 -5.75
N LEU A 326 -9.54 5.02 -5.59
CA LEU A 326 -9.25 4.44 -4.28
C LEU A 326 -8.11 5.19 -3.56
N MET A 327 -7.03 5.54 -4.29
CA MET A 327 -5.94 6.34 -3.72
C MET A 327 -6.41 7.73 -3.28
N LYS A 328 -7.26 8.40 -4.06
CA LYS A 328 -7.83 9.70 -3.69
C LYS A 328 -8.67 9.62 -2.41
N GLN A 329 -9.57 8.63 -2.33
CA GLN A 329 -10.40 8.43 -1.12
C GLN A 329 -9.54 8.15 0.12
N LYS A 330 -8.45 7.39 -0.03
CA LYS A 330 -7.52 7.13 1.07
C LYS A 330 -6.80 8.40 1.52
N GLN A 331 -6.31 9.20 0.56
CA GLN A 331 -5.65 10.47 0.85
C GLN A 331 -6.60 11.47 1.53
N GLU A 332 -7.85 11.57 1.09
CA GLU A 332 -8.85 12.44 1.71
C GLU A 332 -9.12 12.06 3.17
N LYS A 333 -9.23 10.75 3.46
CA LYS A 333 -9.37 10.27 4.84
C LYS A 333 -8.14 10.57 5.70
N GLU A 334 -6.93 10.43 5.15
CA GLU A 334 -5.69 10.77 5.85
C GLU A 334 -5.62 12.27 6.17
N ILE A 335 -5.94 13.13 5.19
CA ILE A 335 -6.01 14.58 5.39
C ILE A 335 -7.05 14.95 6.45
N GLN A 336 -8.22 14.29 6.45
CA GLN A 336 -9.25 14.55 7.46
C GLN A 336 -8.77 14.16 8.87
N ASN A 337 -8.17 12.99 9.03
CA ASN A 337 -7.64 12.55 10.32
C ASN A 337 -6.54 13.49 10.83
N GLU A 338 -5.67 14.00 9.96
CA GLU A 338 -4.66 14.99 10.33
C GLU A 338 -5.28 16.31 10.76
N ARG A 339 -6.33 16.78 10.08
CA ARG A 339 -7.08 17.99 10.48
C ARG A 339 -7.70 17.83 11.87
N ASP A 340 -8.41 16.74 12.12
CA ASP A 340 -9.05 16.48 13.41
C ASP A 340 -8.01 16.41 14.55
N ASN A 341 -6.82 15.85 14.27
CA ASN A 341 -5.73 15.80 15.24
C ASN A 341 -5.13 17.19 15.50
N LEU A 342 -4.90 17.98 14.44
CA LEU A 342 -4.40 19.34 14.57
C LEU A 342 -5.37 20.22 15.36
N GLU A 343 -6.68 20.13 15.11
CA GLU A 343 -7.70 20.88 15.84
C GLU A 343 -7.65 20.58 17.34
N LYS A 344 -7.56 19.29 17.72
CA LYS A 344 -7.41 18.87 19.13
C LYS A 344 -6.14 19.43 19.77
N ILE A 345 -5.03 19.47 19.03
CA ILE A 345 -3.76 20.01 19.53
C ILE A 345 -3.85 21.53 19.70
N THR A 346 -4.40 22.24 18.70
CA THR A 346 -4.55 23.70 18.76
C THR A 346 -5.45 24.12 19.92
N GLU A 347 -6.51 23.37 20.20
CA GLU A 347 -7.40 23.66 21.32
C GLU A 347 -6.67 23.53 22.66
N LYS A 348 -5.91 22.45 22.87
CA LYS A 348 -5.09 22.29 24.08
C LYS A 348 -4.04 23.39 24.24
N ARG A 349 -3.47 23.88 23.13
CA ARG A 349 -2.51 25.00 23.17
C ARG A 349 -3.20 26.32 23.53
N ARG A 350 -4.43 26.53 23.06
CA ARG A 350 -5.25 27.68 23.42
C ARG A 350 -5.59 27.69 24.91
N GLU A 351 -6.04 26.57 25.46
CA GLU A 351 -6.32 26.39 26.89
C GLU A 351 -5.07 26.70 27.75
N GLU A 352 -3.90 26.19 27.34
CA GLU A 352 -2.64 26.44 28.05
C GLU A 352 -2.22 27.92 27.99
N MET A 353 -2.41 28.57 26.84
CA MET A 353 -2.11 30.00 26.71
C MET A 353 -3.01 30.85 27.61
N GLU A 354 -4.32 30.55 27.65
CA GLU A 354 -5.27 31.23 28.54
C GLU A 354 -4.89 31.02 30.01
N ARG A 355 -4.41 29.83 30.36
CA ARG A 355 -3.90 29.53 31.71
C ARG A 355 -2.68 30.38 32.07
N LEU A 356 -1.67 30.45 31.20
CA LEU A 356 -0.47 31.29 31.42
C LEU A 356 -0.83 32.77 31.57
N ALA A 357 -1.79 33.26 30.78
CA ALA A 357 -2.28 34.63 30.90
C ALA A 357 -2.95 34.89 32.25
N ASN A 358 -3.78 33.94 32.74
CA ASN A 358 -4.42 34.02 34.05
C ASN A 358 -3.42 33.95 35.22
N GLU A 359 -2.30 33.22 35.07
CA GLU A 359 -1.20 33.17 36.03
C GLU A 359 -0.35 34.46 36.06
N GLY A 360 -0.55 35.37 35.08
CA GLY A 360 0.17 36.64 34.94
C GLY A 360 1.49 36.53 34.18
N MET A 361 1.74 35.41 33.49
CA MET A 361 2.93 35.15 32.70
C MET A 361 2.75 35.66 31.25
N LEU A 362 2.66 37.00 31.10
CA LEU A 362 2.29 37.63 29.84
C LEU A 362 3.29 37.37 28.69
N ILE A 363 4.59 37.33 29.00
CA ILE A 363 5.65 37.12 28.00
C ILE A 363 5.57 35.70 27.42
N GLU A 364 5.33 34.71 28.27
CA GLU A 364 5.18 33.31 27.91
C GLU A 364 3.89 33.10 27.10
N ALA A 365 2.78 33.73 27.52
CA ALA A 365 1.51 33.70 26.79
C ALA A 365 1.65 34.33 25.39
N GLU A 366 2.32 35.47 25.25
CA GLU A 366 2.60 36.10 23.96
C GLU A 366 3.52 35.24 23.08
N ARG A 367 4.55 34.62 23.66
CA ARG A 367 5.41 33.67 22.93
C ARG A 367 4.61 32.47 22.43
N MET A 368 3.70 31.94 23.24
CA MET A 368 2.83 30.83 22.86
C MET A 368 1.86 31.23 21.75
N LYS A 369 1.28 32.44 21.82
CA LYS A 369 0.45 33.02 20.76
C LYS A 369 1.21 33.14 19.43
N LEU A 370 2.43 33.67 19.46
CA LEU A 370 3.28 33.80 18.26
C LEU A 370 3.61 32.42 17.66
N ASN A 371 3.89 31.42 18.49
CA ASN A 371 4.12 30.05 18.02
C ASN A 371 2.89 29.46 17.33
N MET A 372 1.68 29.74 17.84
CA MET A 372 0.44 29.30 17.19
C MET A 372 0.18 30.04 15.87
N GLU A 373 0.41 31.35 15.81
CA GLU A 373 0.28 32.14 14.57
C GLU A 373 1.26 31.65 13.49
N LYS A 374 2.51 31.34 13.89
CA LYS A 374 3.50 30.75 12.99
C LYS A 374 3.06 29.36 12.49
N ALA A 375 2.58 28.49 13.38
CA ALA A 375 2.07 27.18 13.00
C ALA A 375 0.85 27.27 12.07
N GLN A 376 -0.06 28.23 12.31
CA GLN A 376 -1.23 28.47 11.46
C GLN A 376 -0.81 28.94 10.07
N LYS A 377 0.17 29.84 9.99
CA LYS A 377 0.73 30.30 8.71
C LYS A 377 1.38 29.16 7.93
N GLU A 378 2.12 28.28 8.59
CA GLU A 378 2.67 27.06 7.96
C GLU A 378 1.53 26.19 7.41
N ILE A 379 0.46 25.95 8.20
CA ILE A 379 -0.71 25.18 7.76
C ILE A 379 -1.37 25.81 6.51
N ASP A 380 -1.54 27.14 6.49
CA ASP A 380 -2.17 27.84 5.37
C ASP A 380 -1.27 27.84 4.12
N GLU A 381 0.05 27.89 4.27
CA GLU A 381 1.01 27.67 3.18
C GLU A 381 0.91 26.24 2.60
N TYR A 382 0.77 25.22 3.47
CA TYR A 382 0.53 23.83 3.03
C TYR A 382 -0.80 23.65 2.29
N LYS A 383 -1.86 24.38 2.68
CA LYS A 383 -3.15 24.35 1.99
C LYS A 383 -3.13 25.07 0.64
N ASN A 384 -2.38 26.17 0.53
CA ASN A 384 -2.35 27.00 -0.67
C ASN A 384 -1.40 26.48 -1.78
N GLU A 385 -0.38 25.68 -1.46
CA GLU A 385 0.53 25.11 -2.47
C GLU A 385 -0.06 23.94 -3.27
N GLY A 386 -1.25 23.43 -2.92
CA GLY A 386 -1.90 22.34 -3.65
C GLY A 386 -1.15 20.99 -3.59
N SER A 387 -1.88 19.90 -3.80
CA SER A 387 -1.43 18.50 -3.65
C SER A 387 -0.31 18.02 -4.60
N LEU A 388 0.41 18.93 -5.26
CA LEU A 388 1.37 18.61 -6.32
C LEU A 388 2.84 18.49 -5.86
N SER A 389 3.18 18.74 -4.59
CA SER A 389 4.60 18.91 -4.21
C SER A 389 5.21 17.88 -3.26
N LEU A 390 4.53 16.79 -2.87
CA LEU A 390 5.23 15.71 -2.14
C LEU A 390 6.35 15.09 -3.00
N LEU A 391 6.13 14.94 -4.31
CA LEU A 391 7.16 14.58 -5.30
C LEU A 391 8.14 15.74 -5.59
N GLY A 392 7.65 16.99 -5.60
CA GLY A 392 8.49 18.17 -5.81
C GLY A 392 9.49 18.45 -4.68
N ARG A 393 9.13 18.11 -3.44
CA ARG A 393 9.99 18.28 -2.25
C ARG A 393 11.00 17.15 -2.11
N ALA A 394 10.65 15.91 -2.48
CA ALA A 394 11.62 14.83 -2.63
C ALA A 394 12.68 15.18 -3.71
N ALA A 395 12.26 15.75 -4.84
CA ALA A 395 13.17 16.20 -5.89
C ALA A 395 14.04 17.40 -5.47
N LYS A 396 13.49 18.41 -4.77
CA LYS A 396 14.27 19.55 -4.26
C LYS A 396 15.26 19.15 -3.15
N GLY A 397 14.89 18.22 -2.26
CA GLY A 397 15.78 17.67 -1.23
C GLY A 397 16.90 16.81 -1.80
N PHE A 398 16.66 16.13 -2.93
CA PHE A 398 17.68 15.33 -3.63
C PHE A 398 18.64 16.21 -4.45
N ILE A 399 18.15 17.27 -5.09
CA ILE A 399 18.98 18.21 -5.88
C ILE A 399 19.88 19.07 -4.96
N GLY A 400 19.43 19.38 -3.74
CA GLY A 400 20.24 20.12 -2.76
C GLY A 400 21.43 19.33 -2.18
N LYS A 401 21.36 17.99 -2.17
CA LYS A 401 22.44 17.12 -1.66
C LYS A 401 23.50 16.76 -2.69
N LEU A 402 23.30 17.09 -3.97
CA LEU A 402 24.25 16.84 -5.07
C LEU A 402 25.18 18.02 -5.39
N LYS A 403 25.16 19.09 -4.59
CA LYS A 403 26.08 20.25 -4.72
C LYS A 403 27.12 20.38 -3.61
N PHE A 404 27.23 19.38 -2.74
CA PHE A 404 28.32 19.27 -1.76
C PHE A 404 28.87 17.85 -1.78
N TRP A 405 29.57 17.52 -2.86
CA TRP A 405 30.73 16.63 -2.90
C TRP A 405 31.64 17.10 -4.04
#